data_AF-A0A2E5GAY9-F1
#
_entry.id   AF-A0A2E5GAY9-F1
#
_cell.length_a   1.000
_cell.length_b   1.000
_cell.length_c   1.000
_cell.angle_alpha   90.00
_cell.angle_beta   90.00
_cell.angle_gamma   90.00
#
_symmetry.space_group_name_H-M   'P 1'
#
loop_
_entity.id
_entity.type
_entity.pdbx_description
1 polymer ?
#
loop_
_entity_poly.entity_id
_entity_poly.type
_entity_poly.pdbx_seq_one_letter_code
_entity_poly.pdbx_strand_id
1 'polypeptide(L)'
;MHFILKLIFSVYILILMSCVDVNKKKISNNTNEKYYKIESIKEVDIISEAIELYGSSKMIFIKGGTFIFGNDNGLDREKPEQEVTIQSFLIDKNLVTVNDFRNFVISTNYKTEAEKFGNAIVFIDSINNWKLIDGASWEYPLGDSNLIALNNHPVTQVSWNDALAYCKFCNKTLPTEVQWEYAASERGQKKNQLFYWGNDLVINNKYMCNTWASGYPHSIGFKDGFKYTSPIRYYGANSLGIFDMAGNVWEWCYNWYLPYTASKQIFPTELQGKAQRGGSFLCNPNYCHGFRLSARSATSPESSLFHVGFRCVKNIAN
;
A
#
# COMPACT_ATOMS: atom_id res chain seq x y z
N MET A 1 52.74 58.31 22.34
CA MET A 1 54.07 58.40 21.70
C MET A 1 54.21 57.16 20.81
N HIS A 2 53.95 57.12 19.51
CA HIS A 2 54.11 58.06 18.39
C HIS A 2 53.12 57.66 17.24
N PHE A 3 52.52 58.68 16.59
CA PHE A 3 52.16 58.82 15.15
C PHE A 3 51.51 57.65 14.37
N ILE A 4 50.25 57.70 13.91
CA ILE A 4 49.65 58.47 12.78
C ILE A 4 50.49 58.45 11.49
N LEU A 5 50.00 57.77 10.44
CA LEU A 5 50.04 58.30 9.07
C LEU A 5 48.85 57.80 8.24
N LYS A 6 48.08 58.78 7.73
CA LYS A 6 47.00 58.65 6.74
C LYS A 6 47.59 58.41 5.35
N LEU A 7 46.89 57.68 4.48
CA LEU A 7 46.88 57.99 3.05
C LEU A 7 45.41 58.03 2.56
N ILE A 8 45.05 59.19 2.02
CA ILE A 8 43.79 59.56 1.37
C ILE A 8 44.09 59.68 -0.13
N PHE A 9 43.17 59.26 -1.01
CA PHE A 9 42.68 59.97 -2.23
C PHE A 9 41.80 59.01 -3.06
N SER A 10 40.48 59.20 -3.09
CA SER A 10 39.67 59.89 -4.15
C SER A 10 39.09 58.90 -5.18
N VAL A 11 37.84 58.47 -4.99
CA VAL A 11 36.62 58.92 -5.70
C VAL A 11 36.69 58.76 -7.23
N TYR A 12 35.92 57.81 -7.75
CA TYR A 12 35.06 58.05 -8.92
C TYR A 12 33.72 57.34 -8.75
N ILE A 13 32.68 58.16 -8.84
CA ILE A 13 31.25 57.84 -8.85
C ILE A 13 30.89 57.35 -10.25
N LEU A 14 30.14 56.25 -10.34
CA LEU A 14 29.30 55.96 -11.51
C LEU A 14 27.94 55.47 -11.02
N ILE A 15 27.01 56.42 -11.02
CA ILE A 15 25.57 56.26 -10.83
C ILE A 15 25.04 55.59 -12.09
N LEU A 16 24.35 54.45 -11.94
CA LEU A 16 23.27 54.09 -12.85
C LEU A 16 22.03 53.77 -12.03
N MET A 17 21.06 54.65 -12.23
CA MET A 17 19.68 54.55 -11.78
C MET A 17 19.04 53.28 -12.32
N SER A 18 18.22 52.64 -11.49
CA SER A 18 16.81 52.46 -11.84
C SER A 18 16.05 51.94 -10.63
N CYS A 19 15.16 52.80 -10.12
CA CYS A 19 14.02 52.42 -9.31
C CYS A 19 13.27 51.27 -9.99
N VAL A 20 12.93 50.21 -9.25
CA VAL A 20 11.74 49.43 -9.56
C VAL A 20 10.98 49.16 -8.26
N ASP A 21 9.74 49.61 -8.31
CA ASP A 21 8.72 49.65 -7.28
C ASP A 21 8.46 48.33 -6.55
N VAL A 22 8.27 48.49 -5.25
CA VAL A 22 7.47 47.60 -4.40
C VAL A 22 6.01 47.81 -4.78
N ASN A 23 5.47 46.97 -5.67
CA ASN A 23 4.03 46.69 -5.70
C ASN A 23 3.70 45.34 -6.36
N LYS A 24 3.20 44.44 -5.52
CA LYS A 24 2.31 43.29 -5.80
C LYS A 24 2.32 42.75 -7.23
N LYS A 25 3.25 41.85 -7.53
CA LYS A 25 2.93 40.72 -8.41
C LYS A 25 2.37 39.60 -7.53
N LYS A 26 1.06 39.41 -7.62
CA LYS A 26 0.32 38.27 -7.09
C LYS A 26 0.93 37.03 -7.75
N ILE A 27 1.94 36.43 -7.13
CA ILE A 27 2.52 35.17 -7.60
C ILE A 27 1.42 34.14 -7.41
N SER A 28 0.88 33.71 -8.54
CA SER A 28 -0.17 32.72 -8.65
C SER A 28 0.21 31.49 -7.84
N ASN A 29 -0.73 31.07 -6.99
CA ASN A 29 -0.73 29.78 -6.30
C ASN A 29 -0.52 28.66 -7.33
N ASN A 30 0.71 28.18 -7.50
CA ASN A 30 0.95 26.89 -8.14
C ASN A 30 0.82 25.82 -7.06
N THR A 31 -0.42 25.35 -7.01
CA THR A 31 -0.97 24.17 -6.35
C THR A 31 -0.21 22.89 -6.74
N ASN A 32 -0.35 21.84 -5.93
CA ASN A 32 0.16 20.47 -6.12
C ASN A 32 -0.43 19.74 -7.37
N GLU A 33 -0.76 20.46 -8.45
CA GLU A 33 -1.35 19.88 -9.66
C GLU A 33 -0.44 18.84 -10.34
N LYS A 34 0.87 18.84 -10.06
CA LYS A 34 1.83 17.93 -10.72
C LYS A 34 1.72 16.45 -10.34
N TYR A 35 0.97 16.09 -9.29
CA TYR A 35 0.77 14.70 -8.90
C TYR A 35 -0.66 14.19 -9.08
N TYR A 36 -1.62 15.07 -9.40
CA TYR A 36 -3.04 14.71 -9.48
C TYR A 36 -3.84 15.44 -10.58
N LYS A 37 -3.21 16.10 -11.54
CA LYS A 37 -3.95 16.74 -12.65
C LYS A 37 -3.13 16.81 -13.92
N ILE A 38 -3.46 16.01 -14.95
CA ILE A 38 -3.09 16.32 -16.35
C ILE A 38 -4.21 15.92 -17.31
N GLU A 39 -4.54 16.92 -18.12
CA GLU A 39 -5.18 17.03 -19.44
C GLU A 39 -6.07 15.88 -19.95
N SER A 40 -7.26 16.28 -20.41
CA SER A 40 -8.22 15.44 -21.11
C SER A 40 -7.59 14.80 -22.35
N ILE A 41 -7.35 13.50 -22.29
CA ILE A 41 -6.94 12.72 -23.46
C ILE A 41 -8.20 12.10 -24.07
N LYS A 42 -8.34 12.22 -25.39
CA LYS A 42 -9.47 11.63 -26.14
C LYS A 42 -9.36 10.11 -26.09
N GLU A 43 -10.28 9.54 -25.33
CA GLU A 43 -10.35 8.14 -24.93
C GLU A 43 -11.21 7.35 -25.92
N VAL A 44 -10.65 6.99 -27.08
CA VAL A 44 -11.28 6.00 -27.98
C VAL A 44 -10.16 5.21 -28.65
N ASP A 45 -10.27 3.88 -28.62
CA ASP A 45 -9.44 2.83 -29.29
C ASP A 45 -8.52 1.94 -28.42
N ILE A 46 -8.31 2.21 -27.11
CA ILE A 46 -7.44 1.33 -26.26
C ILE A 46 -8.23 0.23 -25.52
N ILE A 47 -9.55 0.37 -25.38
CA ILE A 47 -10.35 -0.44 -24.43
C ILE A 47 -10.63 -1.85 -24.97
N SER A 48 -10.82 -2.05 -26.27
CA SER A 48 -11.10 -3.38 -26.85
C SER A 48 -9.85 -4.25 -26.89
N GLU A 49 -8.71 -3.70 -27.29
CA GLU A 49 -7.45 -4.45 -27.47
C GLU A 49 -6.84 -4.87 -26.11
N ALA A 50 -6.97 -4.03 -25.08
CA ALA A 50 -6.52 -4.38 -23.72
C ALA A 50 -7.41 -5.45 -23.05
N ILE A 51 -8.72 -5.49 -23.31
CA ILE A 51 -9.61 -6.50 -22.71
C ILE A 51 -9.34 -7.89 -23.32
N GLU A 52 -9.09 -7.98 -24.63
CA GLU A 52 -8.74 -9.26 -25.29
C GLU A 52 -7.33 -9.75 -24.92
N LEU A 53 -6.32 -8.87 -24.83
CA LEU A 53 -4.94 -9.29 -24.50
C LEU A 53 -4.80 -9.84 -23.06
N TYR A 54 -5.60 -9.35 -22.11
CA TYR A 54 -5.44 -9.66 -20.69
C TYR A 54 -6.50 -10.62 -20.12
N GLY A 55 -7.41 -11.14 -20.94
CA GLY A 55 -8.46 -12.10 -20.56
C GLY A 55 -7.94 -13.43 -19.98
N SER A 56 -6.73 -13.87 -20.39
CA SER A 56 -6.00 -15.02 -19.82
C SER A 56 -4.94 -14.64 -18.78
N SER A 57 -4.74 -13.34 -18.55
CA SER A 57 -3.65 -12.84 -17.70
C SER A 57 -4.01 -12.93 -16.20
N LYS A 58 -2.97 -13.02 -15.35
CA LYS A 58 -3.08 -12.91 -13.89
C LYS A 58 -3.54 -11.52 -13.42
N MET A 59 -3.65 -10.54 -14.31
CA MET A 59 -4.03 -9.15 -14.01
C MET A 59 -5.39 -8.79 -14.59
N ILE A 60 -5.97 -7.71 -14.10
CA ILE A 60 -7.15 -7.09 -14.69
C ILE A 60 -6.89 -5.61 -14.98
N PHE A 61 -7.41 -5.15 -16.12
CA PHE A 61 -7.46 -3.74 -16.49
C PHE A 61 -8.49 -3.00 -15.64
N ILE A 62 -8.03 -1.97 -14.93
CA ILE A 62 -8.86 -1.03 -14.20
C ILE A 62 -8.87 0.27 -14.99
N LYS A 63 -10.03 0.59 -15.57
CA LYS A 63 -10.27 1.89 -16.19
C LYS A 63 -10.11 2.97 -15.12
N GLY A 64 -9.25 3.95 -15.39
CA GLY A 64 -9.05 5.12 -14.56
C GLY A 64 -10.29 6.02 -14.47
N GLY A 65 -10.22 7.00 -13.59
CA GLY A 65 -11.33 7.92 -13.35
C GLY A 65 -11.13 8.70 -12.06
N THR A 66 -12.17 9.40 -11.65
CA THR A 66 -12.18 10.19 -10.43
C THR A 66 -13.02 9.50 -9.36
N PHE A 67 -12.53 9.48 -8.12
CA PHE A 67 -13.28 8.98 -6.97
C PHE A 67 -12.92 9.74 -5.70
N ILE A 68 -13.72 9.54 -4.65
CA ILE A 68 -13.44 10.06 -3.32
C ILE A 68 -12.60 9.02 -2.55
N PHE A 69 -11.32 9.35 -2.35
CA PHE A 69 -10.36 8.58 -1.57
C PHE A 69 -10.44 8.96 -0.08
N GLY A 70 -10.39 7.99 0.81
CA GLY A 70 -10.52 8.20 2.25
C GLY A 70 -11.98 8.16 2.74
N ASN A 71 -12.16 8.44 4.04
CA ASN A 71 -13.46 8.38 4.69
C ASN A 71 -13.55 9.36 5.88
N ASP A 72 -14.41 10.38 5.78
CA ASP A 72 -14.59 11.43 6.79
C ASP A 72 -15.33 10.91 8.02
N ASN A 73 -16.08 9.82 7.84
CA ASN A 73 -16.73 9.08 8.92
C ASN A 73 -15.83 7.95 9.48
N GLY A 74 -14.59 7.83 8.98
CA GLY A 74 -13.62 6.82 9.38
C GLY A 74 -12.78 7.22 10.60
N LEU A 75 -11.69 6.47 10.82
CA LEU A 75 -10.66 6.84 11.81
C LEU A 75 -9.90 8.08 11.34
N ASP A 76 -9.28 8.83 12.25
CA ASP A 76 -8.58 10.08 11.89
C ASP A 76 -7.50 9.91 10.82
N ARG A 77 -6.85 8.75 10.81
CA ARG A 77 -5.85 8.40 9.80
C ARG A 77 -6.40 8.15 8.38
N GLU A 78 -7.72 8.06 8.25
CA GLU A 78 -8.48 7.85 7.00
C GLU A 78 -9.08 9.15 6.48
N LYS A 79 -8.88 10.26 7.20
CA LYS A 79 -9.38 11.60 6.90
C LYS A 79 -8.27 12.51 6.37
N PRO A 80 -8.62 13.60 5.67
CA PRO A 80 -9.95 13.86 5.12
C PRO A 80 -10.22 13.06 3.84
N GLU A 81 -11.49 12.99 3.46
CA GLU A 81 -11.86 12.65 2.11
C GLU A 81 -11.27 13.63 1.10
N GLN A 82 -10.83 13.09 -0.02
CA GLN A 82 -10.28 13.88 -1.12
C GLN A 82 -10.70 13.29 -2.45
N GLU A 83 -11.09 14.16 -3.38
CA GLU A 83 -11.31 13.77 -4.77
C GLU A 83 -9.96 13.53 -5.43
N VAL A 84 -9.79 12.33 -6.00
CA VAL A 84 -8.55 11.91 -6.65
C VAL A 84 -8.87 11.36 -8.04
N THR A 85 -8.15 11.85 -9.05
CA THR A 85 -8.16 11.27 -10.40
C THR A 85 -6.98 10.33 -10.57
N ILE A 86 -7.24 9.14 -11.09
CA ILE A 86 -6.25 8.11 -11.32
C ILE A 86 -6.26 7.64 -12.77
N GLN A 87 -5.09 7.38 -13.34
CA GLN A 87 -4.95 6.79 -14.67
C GLN A 87 -5.35 5.31 -14.66
N SER A 88 -5.65 4.77 -15.84
CA SER A 88 -5.88 3.34 -16.01
C SER A 88 -4.62 2.53 -15.68
N PHE A 89 -4.79 1.35 -15.10
CA PHE A 89 -3.68 0.47 -14.73
C PHE A 89 -4.13 -0.98 -14.76
N LEU A 90 -3.15 -1.89 -14.73
CA LEU A 90 -3.40 -3.32 -14.49
C LEU A 90 -3.14 -3.62 -13.02
N ILE A 91 -3.95 -4.46 -12.39
CA ILE A 91 -3.73 -4.97 -11.04
C ILE A 91 -3.83 -6.49 -11.02
N ASP A 92 -2.99 -7.16 -10.23
CA ASP A 92 -3.09 -8.60 -10.04
C ASP A 92 -4.47 -8.96 -9.45
N LYS A 93 -5.12 -9.98 -10.03
CA LYS A 93 -6.40 -10.52 -9.55
C LYS A 93 -6.30 -11.07 -8.13
N ASN A 94 -5.11 -11.56 -7.76
CA ASN A 94 -4.83 -12.24 -6.51
C ASN A 94 -3.57 -11.67 -5.85
N LEU A 95 -3.42 -11.94 -4.56
CA LEU A 95 -2.15 -11.80 -3.84
C LEU A 95 -1.05 -12.66 -4.49
N VAL A 96 0.21 -12.23 -4.36
CA VAL A 96 1.36 -13.04 -4.77
C VAL A 96 1.42 -14.28 -3.89
N THR A 97 1.44 -15.45 -4.52
CA THR A 97 1.46 -16.73 -3.79
C THR A 97 2.87 -17.12 -3.36
N VAL A 98 2.97 -18.01 -2.37
CA VAL A 98 4.23 -18.66 -1.99
C VAL A 98 4.88 -19.33 -3.20
N ASN A 99 4.10 -19.98 -4.08
CA ASN A 99 4.64 -20.61 -5.28
C ASN A 99 5.23 -19.59 -6.26
N ASP A 100 4.52 -18.48 -6.48
CA ASP A 100 5.02 -17.40 -7.34
C ASP A 100 6.34 -16.82 -6.78
N PHE A 101 6.38 -16.54 -5.47
CA PHE A 101 7.55 -16.00 -4.80
C PHE A 101 8.73 -17.00 -4.78
N ARG A 102 8.46 -18.30 -4.58
CA ARG A 102 9.48 -19.35 -4.68
C ARG A 102 10.11 -19.39 -6.06
N ASN A 103 9.32 -19.26 -7.13
CA ASN A 103 9.86 -19.20 -8.49
C ASN A 103 10.78 -17.99 -8.69
N PHE A 104 10.42 -16.83 -8.12
CA PHE A 104 11.29 -15.65 -8.10
C PHE A 104 12.60 -15.93 -7.36
N VAL A 105 12.54 -16.47 -6.14
CA VAL A 105 13.72 -16.81 -5.32
C VAL A 105 14.63 -17.79 -6.06
N ILE A 106 14.09 -18.88 -6.61
CA ILE A 106 14.86 -19.88 -7.36
C ILE A 106 15.51 -19.25 -8.61
N SER A 107 14.78 -18.41 -9.34
CA SER A 107 15.26 -17.82 -10.61
C SER A 107 16.35 -16.78 -10.41
N THR A 108 16.44 -16.18 -9.22
CA THR A 108 17.31 -15.02 -8.96
C THR A 108 18.31 -15.25 -7.83
N ASN A 109 18.19 -16.37 -7.12
CA ASN A 109 18.90 -16.64 -5.86
C ASN A 109 18.70 -15.50 -4.83
N TYR A 110 17.52 -14.89 -4.82
CA TYR A 110 17.20 -13.77 -3.95
C TYR A 110 17.13 -14.22 -2.50
N LYS A 111 17.67 -13.41 -1.58
CA LYS A 111 17.49 -13.56 -0.14
C LYS A 111 16.64 -12.43 0.40
N THR A 112 15.59 -12.76 1.13
CA THR A 112 14.69 -11.79 1.76
C THR A 112 15.36 -11.08 2.94
N GLU A 113 14.76 -10.00 3.42
CA GLU A 113 15.25 -9.33 4.62
C GLU A 113 15.14 -10.21 5.86
N ALA A 114 14.05 -10.95 6.03
CA ALA A 114 13.92 -11.95 7.09
C ALA A 114 15.07 -12.98 7.09
N GLU A 115 15.46 -13.47 5.90
CA GLU A 115 16.57 -14.42 5.77
C GLU A 115 17.94 -13.78 6.04
N LYS A 116 18.13 -12.50 5.69
CA LYS A 116 19.35 -11.75 5.99
C LYS A 116 19.49 -11.43 7.47
N PHE A 117 18.40 -11.08 8.14
CA PHE A 117 18.36 -10.83 9.58
C PHE A 117 18.39 -12.13 10.39
N GLY A 118 17.92 -13.25 9.81
CA GLY A 118 17.86 -14.56 10.45
C GLY A 118 16.61 -14.78 11.31
N ASN A 119 15.70 -13.81 11.36
CA ASN A 119 14.46 -13.87 12.13
C ASN A 119 13.39 -12.96 11.51
N ALA A 120 12.15 -13.19 11.91
CA ALA A 120 11.02 -12.36 11.53
C ALA A 120 9.94 -12.32 12.63
N ILE A 121 9.01 -11.38 12.50
CA ILE A 121 8.04 -11.12 13.55
C ILE A 121 6.80 -12.01 13.36
N VAL A 122 6.47 -12.77 14.40
CA VAL A 122 5.32 -13.69 14.47
C VAL A 122 4.46 -13.31 15.65
N PHE A 123 3.14 -13.32 15.48
CA PHE A 123 2.22 -13.19 16.60
C PHE A 123 1.91 -14.57 17.17
N ILE A 124 2.17 -14.75 18.46
CA ILE A 124 1.94 -15.99 19.18
C ILE A 124 0.60 -15.89 19.90
N ASP A 125 -0.39 -16.61 19.37
CA ASP A 125 -1.78 -16.59 19.83
C ASP A 125 -1.95 -17.03 21.29
N SER A 126 -1.24 -18.07 21.70
CA SER A 126 -1.31 -18.64 23.07
C SER A 126 -0.90 -17.67 24.18
N ILE A 127 -0.09 -16.67 23.87
CA ILE A 127 0.39 -15.65 24.82
C ILE A 127 0.00 -14.24 24.41
N ASN A 128 -0.78 -14.10 23.33
CA ASN A 128 -1.22 -12.82 22.77
C ASN A 128 -0.08 -11.79 22.64
N ASN A 129 1.02 -12.17 21.98
CA ASN A 129 2.16 -11.29 21.89
C ASN A 129 2.94 -11.46 20.59
N TRP A 130 3.50 -10.36 20.11
CA TRP A 130 4.43 -10.34 18.99
C TRP A 130 5.82 -10.76 19.48
N LYS A 131 6.44 -11.69 18.76
CA LYS A 131 7.78 -12.21 19.05
C LYS A 131 8.62 -12.17 17.79
N LEU A 132 9.89 -11.82 17.96
CA LEU A 132 10.91 -12.06 16.96
C LEU A 132 11.30 -13.54 17.05
N ILE A 133 11.10 -14.30 15.98
CA ILE A 133 11.31 -15.74 15.95
C ILE A 133 12.47 -16.04 14.99
N ASP A 134 13.51 -16.69 15.52
CA ASP A 134 14.65 -17.15 14.72
C ASP A 134 14.21 -18.17 13.67
N GLY A 135 14.78 -18.07 12.47
CA GLY A 135 14.43 -18.89 11.32
C GLY A 135 13.09 -18.56 10.67
N ALA A 136 12.28 -17.66 11.24
CA ALA A 136 11.03 -17.26 10.61
C ALA A 136 11.30 -16.49 9.30
N SER A 137 10.72 -16.95 8.20
CA SER A 137 10.94 -16.41 6.85
C SER A 137 9.71 -16.66 5.96
N TRP A 138 9.78 -16.24 4.70
CA TRP A 138 8.68 -16.45 3.74
C TRP A 138 8.40 -17.94 3.47
N GLU A 139 9.42 -18.79 3.54
CA GLU A 139 9.29 -20.24 3.34
C GLU A 139 8.92 -20.97 4.63
N TYR A 140 9.35 -20.43 5.79
CA TYR A 140 9.03 -20.95 7.11
C TYR A 140 8.38 -19.86 7.97
N PRO A 141 7.10 -19.51 7.77
CA PRO A 141 6.48 -18.31 8.36
C PRO A 141 6.48 -18.25 9.88
N LEU A 142 6.58 -19.42 10.53
CA LEU A 142 6.59 -19.58 11.99
C LEU A 142 7.98 -19.94 12.56
N GLY A 143 9.01 -20.03 11.73
CA GLY A 143 10.38 -20.42 12.12
C GLY A 143 10.58 -21.92 12.37
N ASP A 144 9.55 -22.75 12.22
CA ASP A 144 9.66 -24.21 12.29
C ASP A 144 9.90 -24.77 10.87
N SER A 145 11.02 -25.47 10.69
CA SER A 145 11.39 -26.10 9.41
C SER A 145 10.41 -27.20 8.96
N ASN A 146 9.57 -27.72 9.85
CA ASN A 146 8.53 -28.70 9.52
C ASN A 146 7.23 -28.03 9.02
N LEU A 147 7.09 -26.72 9.18
CA LEU A 147 5.89 -25.96 8.82
C LEU A 147 6.17 -25.01 7.65
N ILE A 148 6.44 -25.62 6.49
CA ILE A 148 6.68 -24.89 5.24
C ILE A 148 5.40 -24.17 4.76
N ALA A 149 5.58 -22.98 4.19
CA ALA A 149 4.50 -22.20 3.61
C ALA A 149 3.83 -22.92 2.41
N LEU A 150 2.50 -22.92 2.40
CA LEU A 150 1.69 -23.60 1.39
C LEU A 150 1.66 -22.83 0.06
N ASN A 151 1.87 -23.55 -1.04
CA ASN A 151 2.05 -22.97 -2.39
C ASN A 151 0.93 -22.03 -2.86
N ASN A 152 -0.32 -22.32 -2.52
CA ASN A 152 -1.51 -21.58 -2.94
C ASN A 152 -1.96 -20.51 -1.92
N HIS A 153 -1.21 -20.31 -0.85
CA HIS A 153 -1.43 -19.22 0.11
C HIS A 153 -0.65 -17.97 -0.31
N PRO A 154 -1.06 -16.77 0.14
CA PRO A 154 -0.25 -15.58 -0.05
C PRO A 154 1.10 -15.72 0.64
N VAL A 155 2.15 -15.21 -0.01
CA VAL A 155 3.47 -15.11 0.64
C VAL A 155 3.42 -14.09 1.77
N THR A 156 4.01 -14.43 2.92
CA THR A 156 4.15 -13.54 4.08
C THR A 156 5.60 -13.48 4.54
N GLN A 157 5.90 -12.75 5.63
CA GLN A 157 7.29 -12.51 6.08
C GLN A 157 8.19 -11.87 5.01
N VAL A 158 7.56 -11.17 4.06
CA VAL A 158 8.22 -10.39 3.03
C VAL A 158 8.16 -8.92 3.42
N SER A 159 9.31 -8.26 3.37
CA SER A 159 9.41 -6.83 3.61
C SER A 159 8.85 -6.04 2.41
N TRP A 160 8.78 -4.72 2.53
CA TRP A 160 8.45 -3.87 1.40
C TRP A 160 9.52 -3.95 0.30
N ASN A 161 10.79 -4.07 0.67
CA ASN A 161 11.90 -4.20 -0.28
C ASN A 161 11.83 -5.53 -1.04
N ASP A 162 11.50 -6.62 -0.34
CA ASP A 162 11.31 -7.95 -0.93
C ASP A 162 10.15 -7.93 -1.93
N ALA A 163 9.02 -7.34 -1.52
CA ALA A 163 7.84 -7.20 -2.35
C ALA A 163 8.13 -6.37 -3.62
N LEU A 164 8.83 -5.24 -3.49
CA LEU A 164 9.21 -4.42 -4.63
C LEU A 164 10.21 -5.13 -5.55
N ALA A 165 11.15 -5.89 -5.01
CA ALA A 165 12.10 -6.68 -5.80
C ALA A 165 11.39 -7.74 -6.66
N TYR A 166 10.42 -8.45 -6.07
CA TYR A 166 9.56 -9.37 -6.82
C TYR A 166 8.76 -8.64 -7.91
N CYS A 167 8.14 -7.50 -7.58
CA CYS A 167 7.38 -6.73 -8.58
C CYS A 167 8.26 -6.35 -9.78
N LYS A 168 9.49 -5.86 -9.52
CA LYS A 168 10.46 -5.51 -10.57
C LYS A 168 10.85 -6.70 -11.42
N PHE A 169 11.09 -7.87 -10.81
CA PHE A 169 11.35 -9.12 -11.53
C PHE A 169 10.22 -9.46 -12.52
N CYS A 170 8.98 -9.19 -12.14
CA CYS A 170 7.80 -9.39 -12.99
C CYS A 170 7.52 -8.24 -13.98
N ASN A 171 8.38 -7.22 -14.07
CA ASN A 171 8.13 -5.98 -14.83
C ASN A 171 6.83 -5.26 -14.39
N LYS A 172 6.65 -5.16 -13.07
CA LYS A 172 5.52 -4.56 -12.35
C LYS A 172 6.03 -3.64 -11.23
N THR A 173 5.11 -3.05 -10.47
CA THR A 173 5.37 -2.31 -9.23
C THR A 173 4.33 -2.65 -8.16
N LEU A 174 4.51 -2.17 -6.93
CA LEU A 174 3.48 -2.20 -5.89
C LEU A 174 2.37 -1.16 -6.19
N PRO A 175 1.11 -1.42 -5.80
CA PRO A 175 0.05 -0.42 -5.88
C PRO A 175 0.37 0.78 -4.99
N THR A 176 0.01 1.99 -5.40
CA THR A 176 -0.18 3.09 -4.44
C THR A 176 -1.43 2.82 -3.59
N GLU A 177 -1.55 3.45 -2.40
CA GLU A 177 -2.77 3.34 -1.59
C GLU A 177 -4.03 3.76 -2.36
N VAL A 178 -3.89 4.78 -3.22
CA VAL A 178 -4.98 5.27 -4.07
C VAL A 178 -5.37 4.21 -5.10
N GLN A 179 -4.41 3.60 -5.81
CA GLN A 179 -4.69 2.50 -6.73
C GLN A 179 -5.37 1.33 -6.02
N TRP A 180 -4.88 0.98 -4.83
CA TRP A 180 -5.42 -0.11 -4.04
C TRP A 180 -6.87 0.18 -3.62
N GLU A 181 -7.14 1.35 -3.03
CA GLU A 181 -8.49 1.70 -2.57
C GLU A 181 -9.45 1.90 -3.75
N TYR A 182 -8.99 2.46 -4.86
CA TYR A 182 -9.79 2.59 -6.09
C TYR A 182 -10.20 1.22 -6.63
N ALA A 183 -9.28 0.25 -6.66
CA ALA A 183 -9.59 -1.12 -7.05
C ALA A 183 -10.51 -1.82 -6.04
N ALA A 184 -10.25 -1.67 -4.73
CA ALA A 184 -11.04 -2.29 -3.66
C ALA A 184 -12.49 -1.76 -3.67
N SER A 185 -12.65 -0.45 -3.81
CA SER A 185 -13.95 0.25 -3.80
C SER A 185 -14.71 0.17 -5.12
N GLU A 186 -14.25 -0.67 -6.06
CA GLU A 186 -14.84 -0.86 -7.38
C GLU A 186 -14.96 0.46 -8.16
N ARG A 187 -13.84 1.21 -8.21
CA ARG A 187 -13.75 2.54 -8.82
C ARG A 187 -14.59 3.60 -8.08
N GLY A 188 -14.64 3.51 -6.75
CA GLY A 188 -15.41 4.41 -5.89
C GLY A 188 -16.91 4.08 -5.76
N GLN A 189 -17.40 3.05 -6.43
CA GLN A 189 -18.82 2.64 -6.38
C GLN A 189 -19.26 2.14 -4.99
N LYS A 190 -18.31 1.71 -4.15
CA LYS A 190 -18.54 1.22 -2.78
C LYS A 190 -18.36 2.31 -1.72
N LYS A 191 -18.54 3.58 -2.08
CA LYS A 191 -18.46 4.69 -1.12
C LYS A 191 -19.44 4.46 0.04
N ASN A 192 -19.01 4.80 1.26
CA ASN A 192 -19.73 4.60 2.51
C ASN A 192 -20.00 3.14 2.89
N GLN A 193 -19.38 2.17 2.21
CA GLN A 193 -19.37 0.78 2.65
C GLN A 193 -18.13 0.49 3.49
N LEU A 194 -18.26 -0.41 4.46
CA LEU A 194 -17.14 -0.90 5.23
C LEU A 194 -16.26 -1.81 4.37
N PHE A 195 -16.85 -2.72 3.61
CA PHE A 195 -16.17 -3.72 2.78
C PHE A 195 -16.61 -3.62 1.33
N TYR A 196 -15.88 -4.25 0.40
CA TYR A 196 -16.25 -4.23 -1.03
C TYR A 196 -17.56 -4.99 -1.33
N TRP A 197 -18.00 -5.87 -0.43
CA TRP A 197 -19.26 -6.61 -0.54
C TRP A 197 -20.42 -5.98 0.23
N GLY A 198 -20.20 -4.96 1.05
CA GLY A 198 -21.22 -4.37 1.91
C GLY A 198 -20.71 -4.03 3.31
N ASN A 199 -21.62 -3.97 4.28
CA ASN A 199 -21.32 -3.55 5.66
C ASN A 199 -21.25 -4.69 6.66
N ASP A 200 -21.80 -5.86 6.33
CA ASP A 200 -21.81 -7.02 7.22
C ASP A 200 -20.61 -7.92 6.95
N LEU A 201 -19.84 -8.22 7.99
CA LEU A 201 -18.69 -9.15 7.91
C LEU A 201 -19.13 -10.59 7.67
N VAL A 202 -20.32 -10.95 8.18
CA VAL A 202 -20.91 -12.29 8.09
C VAL A 202 -22.26 -12.19 7.41
N ILE A 203 -22.43 -12.88 6.29
CA ILE A 203 -23.67 -12.92 5.51
C ILE A 203 -24.15 -14.36 5.46
N ASN A 204 -25.40 -14.62 5.85
CA ASN A 204 -25.98 -15.97 5.88
C ASN A 204 -25.10 -16.99 6.63
N ASN A 205 -24.59 -16.60 7.81
CA ASN A 205 -23.66 -17.37 8.65
C ASN A 205 -22.32 -17.73 7.99
N LYS A 206 -21.93 -17.03 6.92
CA LYS A 206 -20.64 -17.19 6.25
C LYS A 206 -19.81 -15.93 6.38
N TYR A 207 -18.56 -16.09 6.81
CA TYR A 207 -17.58 -15.01 6.76
C TYR A 207 -17.26 -14.67 5.32
N MET A 208 -17.12 -13.37 5.05
CA MET A 208 -16.85 -12.86 3.69
C MET A 208 -15.36 -12.64 3.41
N CYS A 209 -14.51 -12.75 4.42
CA CYS A 209 -13.06 -12.74 4.31
C CYS A 209 -12.40 -13.54 5.44
N ASN A 210 -11.13 -13.88 5.27
CA ASN A 210 -10.29 -14.42 6.33
C ASN A 210 -9.91 -13.33 7.34
N THR A 211 -10.25 -13.54 8.60
CA THR A 211 -10.20 -12.54 9.67
C THR A 211 -10.03 -13.26 11.02
N TRP A 212 -9.85 -12.53 12.11
CA TRP A 212 -9.82 -13.15 13.44
C TRP A 212 -11.26 -13.41 13.91
N ALA A 213 -11.89 -14.45 13.37
CA ALA A 213 -13.32 -14.74 13.49
C ALA A 213 -13.80 -15.17 14.90
N SER A 214 -12.90 -15.66 15.76
CA SER A 214 -13.21 -16.12 17.11
C SER A 214 -13.30 -14.99 18.14
N GLY A 215 -12.76 -13.82 17.83
CA GLY A 215 -12.65 -12.72 18.78
C GLY A 215 -11.54 -12.94 19.81
N TYR A 216 -10.87 -11.83 20.07
CA TYR A 216 -9.99 -11.62 21.22
C TYR A 216 -10.79 -11.65 22.54
N PRO A 217 -10.26 -12.15 23.69
CA PRO A 217 -9.01 -12.88 23.92
C PRO A 217 -9.19 -14.40 24.09
N HIS A 218 -10.41 -14.95 23.98
CA HIS A 218 -10.74 -16.23 24.65
C HIS A 218 -11.32 -17.34 23.77
N SER A 219 -11.26 -17.27 22.44
CA SER A 219 -11.53 -18.48 21.65
C SER A 219 -10.53 -18.70 20.52
N ILE A 220 -10.06 -19.93 20.42
CA ILE A 220 -9.28 -20.46 19.30
C ILE A 220 -10.32 -21.03 18.34
N GLY A 221 -10.89 -20.17 17.49
CA GLY A 221 -12.00 -20.56 16.63
C GLY A 221 -11.93 -19.93 15.26
N PHE A 222 -11.50 -20.68 14.26
CA PHE A 222 -11.50 -20.22 12.88
C PHE A 222 -12.89 -20.40 12.28
N LYS A 223 -13.86 -19.60 12.75
CA LYS A 223 -15.25 -19.66 12.26
C LYS A 223 -15.34 -19.30 10.77
N ASP A 224 -14.32 -18.65 10.25
CA ASP A 224 -14.11 -18.36 8.84
C ASP A 224 -13.41 -19.48 8.07
N GLY A 225 -12.83 -20.46 8.77
CA GLY A 225 -12.17 -21.66 8.24
C GLY A 225 -10.64 -21.68 8.35
N PHE A 226 -9.97 -20.58 8.75
CA PHE A 226 -8.51 -20.49 8.70
C PHE A 226 -7.85 -19.93 9.95
N LYS A 227 -6.75 -20.58 10.39
CA LYS A 227 -5.94 -20.12 11.52
C LYS A 227 -5.12 -18.88 11.22
N TYR A 228 -4.46 -18.92 10.09
CA TYR A 228 -3.60 -17.86 9.60
C TYR A 228 -4.08 -17.52 8.21
N THR A 229 -3.19 -17.49 7.24
CA THR A 229 -3.55 -17.30 5.84
C THR A 229 -4.55 -18.35 5.35
N SER A 230 -5.39 -17.94 4.41
CA SER A 230 -6.25 -18.81 3.61
C SER A 230 -5.66 -18.93 2.20
N PRO A 231 -5.97 -19.99 1.43
CA PRO A 231 -5.67 -20.01 0.02
C PRO A 231 -6.19 -18.75 -0.66
N ILE A 232 -5.44 -18.22 -1.64
CA ILE A 232 -5.95 -17.12 -2.46
C ILE A 232 -7.26 -17.53 -3.11
N ARG A 233 -8.18 -16.57 -3.30
CA ARG A 233 -9.48 -16.81 -3.96
C ARG A 233 -10.42 -17.75 -3.22
N TYR A 234 -10.19 -18.00 -1.92
CA TYR A 234 -11.12 -18.79 -1.12
C TYR A 234 -12.46 -18.06 -0.94
N TYR A 235 -12.41 -16.75 -0.65
CA TYR A 235 -13.60 -15.91 -0.54
C TYR A 235 -13.94 -15.26 -1.89
N GLY A 236 -15.16 -14.71 -2.01
CA GLY A 236 -15.64 -14.11 -3.24
C GLY A 236 -14.85 -12.86 -3.66
N ALA A 237 -14.59 -12.71 -4.95
CA ALA A 237 -14.02 -11.49 -5.52
C ALA A 237 -14.98 -10.30 -5.41
N ASN A 238 -14.45 -9.09 -5.55
CA ASN A 238 -15.26 -7.92 -5.85
C ASN A 238 -15.84 -7.99 -7.29
N SER A 239 -16.68 -7.03 -7.69
CA SER A 239 -17.32 -7.03 -9.03
C SER A 239 -16.31 -6.91 -10.18
N LEU A 240 -15.09 -6.45 -9.90
CA LEU A 240 -13.97 -6.40 -10.82
C LEU A 240 -13.19 -7.72 -10.87
N GLY A 241 -13.60 -8.78 -10.19
CA GLY A 241 -12.88 -10.06 -10.21
C GLY A 241 -11.54 -10.04 -9.46
N ILE A 242 -11.37 -9.11 -8.52
CA ILE A 242 -10.20 -9.04 -7.65
C ILE A 242 -10.53 -9.69 -6.31
N PHE A 243 -9.71 -10.64 -5.90
CA PHE A 243 -9.88 -11.42 -4.67
C PHE A 243 -9.07 -10.83 -3.52
N ASP A 244 -9.47 -11.19 -2.29
CA ASP A 244 -8.71 -10.91 -1.07
C ASP A 244 -8.41 -9.41 -0.84
N MET A 245 -9.27 -8.49 -1.32
CA MET A 245 -9.14 -7.04 -1.08
C MET A 245 -9.51 -6.63 0.36
N ALA A 246 -9.85 -7.59 1.22
CA ALA A 246 -10.12 -7.40 2.64
C ALA A 246 -9.80 -8.71 3.37
N GLY A 247 -9.06 -8.62 4.47
CA GLY A 247 -8.61 -9.78 5.25
C GLY A 247 -7.47 -10.56 4.59
N ASN A 248 -7.28 -11.79 5.04
CA ASN A 248 -6.15 -12.67 4.68
C ASN A 248 -4.79 -12.06 5.08
N VAL A 249 -4.20 -11.15 4.31
CA VAL A 249 -2.95 -10.48 4.68
C VAL A 249 -3.03 -8.99 4.38
N TRP A 250 -2.37 -8.19 5.21
CA TRP A 250 -2.12 -6.80 4.85
C TRP A 250 -1.32 -6.75 3.56
N GLU A 251 -1.54 -5.73 2.75
CA GLU A 251 -0.87 -5.59 1.47
C GLU A 251 0.02 -4.36 1.43
N TRP A 252 1.30 -4.57 1.12
CA TRP A 252 2.24 -3.48 0.89
C TRP A 252 1.80 -2.56 -0.25
N CYS A 253 1.86 -1.26 0.01
CA CYS A 253 1.71 -0.19 -0.98
C CYS A 253 3.05 0.51 -1.24
N TYR A 254 3.21 1.07 -2.43
CA TYR A 254 4.44 1.72 -2.88
C TYR A 254 4.82 2.95 -2.05
N ASN A 255 3.83 3.78 -1.72
CA ASN A 255 4.04 5.08 -1.11
C ASN A 255 4.38 4.99 0.39
N TRP A 256 5.08 6.01 0.86
CA TRP A 256 5.22 6.27 2.29
C TRP A 256 3.86 6.60 2.90
N TYR A 257 3.68 6.20 4.14
CA TYR A 257 2.50 6.51 4.92
C TYR A 257 2.57 7.93 5.44
N LEU A 258 1.70 8.79 4.92
CA LEU A 258 1.60 10.18 5.32
C LEU A 258 0.14 10.53 5.63
N PRO A 259 -0.09 11.51 6.54
CA PRO A 259 -1.40 12.12 6.69
C PRO A 259 -1.88 12.66 5.34
N TYR A 260 -3.17 12.49 5.02
CA TYR A 260 -3.71 12.95 3.73
C TYR A 260 -3.61 14.46 3.53
N THR A 261 -3.56 15.24 4.61
CA THR A 261 -3.38 16.70 4.59
C THR A 261 -1.94 17.16 4.41
N ALA A 262 -0.96 16.25 4.45
CA ALA A 262 0.45 16.62 4.37
C ALA A 262 0.79 17.08 2.94
N SER A 263 0.89 18.40 2.75
CA SER A 263 1.23 19.04 1.47
C SER A 263 2.72 18.96 1.10
N LYS A 264 3.57 18.58 2.07
CA LYS A 264 5.01 18.33 1.92
C LYS A 264 5.37 17.09 2.74
N GLN A 265 6.30 16.31 2.20
CA GLN A 265 7.11 15.33 2.93
C GLN A 265 8.00 16.06 3.97
N ILE A 266 7.41 16.73 4.95
CA ILE A 266 8.12 17.02 6.18
C ILE A 266 8.02 15.72 6.95
N PHE A 267 8.98 14.82 6.73
CA PHE A 267 9.09 13.58 7.48
C PHE A 267 9.21 13.95 8.96
N PRO A 268 8.18 13.73 9.81
CA PRO A 268 8.43 13.66 11.23
C PRO A 268 9.24 12.38 11.40
N THR A 269 10.31 12.44 12.18
CA THR A 269 11.19 11.30 12.48
C THR A 269 10.44 10.08 13.04
N GLU A 270 9.15 10.22 13.38
CA GLU A 270 8.26 9.20 13.92
C GLU A 270 7.27 8.56 12.92
N LEU A 271 7.19 9.02 11.65
CA LEU A 271 6.28 8.46 10.61
C LEU A 271 6.97 7.56 9.56
N GLN A 272 8.07 6.89 9.91
CA GLN A 272 8.84 6.10 8.95
C GLN A 272 8.20 4.72 8.67
N GLY A 273 7.16 4.71 7.84
CA GLY A 273 6.55 3.46 7.40
C GLY A 273 6.04 3.50 5.97
N LYS A 274 6.14 2.36 5.29
CA LYS A 274 5.47 2.12 4.02
C LYS A 274 4.02 1.75 4.29
N ALA A 275 3.12 2.28 3.46
CA ALA A 275 1.70 2.08 3.68
C ALA A 275 1.29 0.63 3.45
N GLN A 276 0.26 0.21 4.18
CA GLN A 276 -0.37 -1.11 4.09
C GLN A 276 -1.89 -0.96 4.07
N ARG A 277 -2.56 -1.78 3.27
CA ARG A 277 -4.04 -1.78 3.10
C ARG A 277 -4.62 -3.19 3.26
N GLY A 278 -5.93 -3.28 3.50
CA GLY A 278 -6.67 -4.53 3.41
C GLY A 278 -6.85 -5.34 4.70
N GLY A 279 -6.07 -5.08 5.76
CA GLY A 279 -6.18 -5.89 6.98
C GLY A 279 -5.69 -7.32 6.79
N SER A 280 -5.77 -8.15 7.83
CA SER A 280 -5.27 -9.54 7.77
C SER A 280 -6.17 -10.50 8.55
N PHE A 281 -5.80 -11.79 8.54
CA PHE A 281 -6.36 -12.83 9.40
C PHE A 281 -6.25 -12.53 10.90
N LEU A 282 -5.47 -11.53 11.32
CA LEU A 282 -5.42 -11.08 12.72
C LEU A 282 -6.41 -9.96 13.06
N CYS A 283 -7.14 -9.44 12.08
CA CYS A 283 -8.01 -8.32 12.32
C CYS A 283 -9.38 -8.75 12.84
N ASN A 284 -10.01 -7.94 13.68
CA ASN A 284 -11.32 -8.22 14.25
C ASN A 284 -12.07 -6.90 14.45
N PRO A 285 -13.40 -6.83 14.21
CA PRO A 285 -14.18 -5.62 14.42
C PRO A 285 -14.04 -4.96 15.80
N ASN A 286 -13.61 -5.69 16.83
CA ASN A 286 -13.46 -5.16 18.18
C ASN A 286 -12.07 -4.56 18.47
N TYR A 287 -11.08 -4.78 17.62
CA TYR A 287 -9.67 -4.40 17.90
C TYR A 287 -8.93 -3.88 16.67
N CYS A 288 -9.02 -4.56 15.53
CA CYS A 288 -8.40 -4.14 14.28
C CYS A 288 -9.45 -4.03 13.19
N HIS A 289 -9.73 -2.80 12.77
CA HIS A 289 -10.66 -2.49 11.68
C HIS A 289 -9.96 -2.42 10.31
N GLY A 290 -8.84 -3.12 10.15
CA GLY A 290 -7.92 -2.98 9.01
C GLY A 290 -8.48 -3.44 7.67
N PHE A 291 -9.48 -4.32 7.68
CA PHE A 291 -10.10 -4.88 6.48
C PHE A 291 -11.24 -4.03 5.92
N ARG A 292 -11.44 -2.81 6.44
CA ARG A 292 -12.32 -1.84 5.81
C ARG A 292 -11.67 -1.21 4.59
N LEU A 293 -12.47 -0.78 3.61
CA LEU A 293 -12.02 -0.15 2.36
C LEU A 293 -11.04 1.00 2.60
N SER A 294 -11.39 1.93 3.50
CA SER A 294 -10.58 3.12 3.81
C SER A 294 -9.47 2.87 4.84
N ALA A 295 -9.44 1.70 5.47
CA ALA A 295 -8.49 1.43 6.54
C ALA A 295 -7.07 1.26 6.01
N ARG A 296 -6.13 1.80 6.78
CA ARG A 296 -4.71 1.85 6.43
C ARG A 296 -3.83 1.76 7.65
N SER A 297 -2.65 1.20 7.45
CA SER A 297 -1.60 1.08 8.46
C SER A 297 -0.24 1.33 7.80
N ALA A 298 0.82 1.24 8.60
CA ALA A 298 2.18 1.29 8.11
C ALA A 298 3.13 0.57 9.05
N THR A 299 4.27 0.18 8.49
CA THR A 299 5.45 -0.23 9.26
C THR A 299 6.69 0.03 8.41
N SER A 300 7.87 -0.06 9.02
CA SER A 300 9.14 0.19 8.34
C SER A 300 9.31 -0.72 7.11
N PRO A 301 9.96 -0.24 6.04
CA PRO A 301 10.13 -1.00 4.80
C PRO A 301 10.87 -2.34 5.00
N GLU A 302 11.69 -2.42 6.04
CA GLU A 302 12.55 -3.56 6.34
C GLU A 302 11.85 -4.65 7.18
N SER A 303 10.66 -4.33 7.72
CA SER A 303 9.92 -5.25 8.58
C SER A 303 9.28 -6.40 7.80
N SER A 304 9.60 -7.62 8.21
CA SER A 304 8.90 -8.84 7.79
C SER A 304 7.91 -9.28 8.87
N LEU A 305 6.64 -9.41 8.47
CA LEU A 305 5.54 -9.75 9.35
C LEU A 305 4.75 -10.93 8.77
N PHE A 306 4.42 -11.93 9.59
CA PHE A 306 3.75 -13.16 9.13
C PHE A 306 2.30 -12.98 8.63
N HIS A 307 1.76 -11.76 8.75
CA HIS A 307 0.40 -11.37 8.37
C HIS A 307 0.38 -10.25 7.31
N VAL A 308 1.53 -9.96 6.70
CA VAL A 308 1.70 -8.98 5.62
C VAL A 308 2.25 -9.68 4.38
N GLY A 309 1.59 -9.46 3.25
CA GLY A 309 2.01 -9.86 1.90
C GLY A 309 1.84 -8.70 0.93
N PHE A 310 1.56 -9.00 -0.34
CA PHE A 310 1.38 -7.97 -1.37
C PHE A 310 0.74 -8.52 -2.64
N ARG A 311 0.32 -7.58 -3.51
CA ARG A 311 -0.02 -7.82 -4.91
C ARG A 311 0.68 -6.80 -5.80
N CYS A 312 0.74 -7.05 -7.10
CA CYS A 312 1.39 -6.12 -8.04
C CYS A 312 0.37 -5.30 -8.83
N VAL A 313 0.83 -4.16 -9.34
CA VAL A 313 0.21 -3.40 -10.42
C VAL A 313 1.20 -3.19 -11.56
N LYS A 314 0.68 -2.91 -12.75
CA LYS A 314 1.46 -2.42 -13.88
C LYS A 314 0.79 -1.16 -14.39
N ASN A 315 1.53 -0.05 -14.33
CA ASN A 315 1.08 1.20 -14.91
C ASN A 315 1.10 1.05 -16.43
N ILE A 316 0.03 1.49 -17.08
CA ILE A 316 -0.04 1.50 -18.53
C ILE A 316 0.65 2.80 -18.95
N ALA A 317 1.78 2.68 -19.63
CA ALA A 317 2.42 3.84 -20.24
C ALA A 317 1.48 4.37 -21.32
N ASN A 318 1.28 5.69 -21.34
CA ASN A 318 0.74 6.39 -22.49
C ASN A 318 1.73 6.27 -23.66
#